data_AF-A0A7U3YZH0-F1
#
_entry.id   AF-A0A7U3YZH0-F1
#
_cell.length_a   1.000
_cell.length_b   1.000
_cell.length_c   1.000
_cell.angle_alpha   90.00
_cell.angle_beta   90.00
_cell.angle_gamma   90.00
#
_symmetry.space_group_name_H-M   'P 1'
#
loop_
_entity.id
_entity.type
_entity.pdbx_description
1 polymer ?
#
loop_
_entity_poly.entity_id
_entity_poly.type
_entity_poly.pdbx_seq_one_letter_code
_entity_poly.pdbx_strand_id
1 'polypeptide(L)'
;MINLNQLYGDPHRTMTNVVSYVGDFMTVKRTRLFANLPQDVEAGSIVNASGALFTSSDTNPYVVLEPFVSAGSNKYIVVHETGAAGLFFKAEGLKAADAAGLTAAIALLDAQPGVQVMFTVNIPTT
;
A
#
# COMPACT_ATOMS: atom_id res chain seq x y z
N MET A 1 35.40 1.53 -0.26
CA MET A 1 34.23 1.51 -1.15
C MET A 1 33.15 2.33 -0.47
N ILE A 2 32.70 3.44 -1.06
CA ILE A 2 31.62 4.25 -0.47
C ILE A 2 30.30 3.48 -0.64
N ASN A 3 29.53 3.34 0.44
CA ASN A 3 28.17 2.82 0.36
C ASN A 3 27.28 3.93 -0.19
N LEU A 4 26.72 3.73 -1.39
CA LEU A 4 25.89 4.72 -2.05
C LEU A 4 24.60 5.01 -1.27
N ASN A 5 24.08 4.07 -0.49
CA ASN A 5 22.90 4.28 0.36
C ASN A 5 23.22 5.22 1.54
N GLN A 6 24.48 5.30 1.98
CA GLN A 6 24.90 6.28 2.99
C GLN A 6 25.03 7.70 2.42
N LEU A 7 25.16 7.84 1.09
CA LEU A 7 25.33 9.13 0.42
C LEU A 7 24.00 9.68 -0.12
N TYR A 8 23.11 8.79 -0.58
CA TYR A 8 21.86 9.16 -1.24
C TYR A 8 20.60 8.71 -0.49
N GLY A 9 20.73 8.00 0.63
CA GLY A 9 19.62 7.34 1.31
C GLY A 9 19.18 6.06 0.58
N ASP A 10 18.23 5.33 1.19
CA ASP A 10 17.57 4.23 0.50
C ASP A 10 16.58 4.79 -0.54
N PRO A 11 16.51 4.21 -1.76
CA PRO A 11 15.57 4.66 -2.76
C PRO A 11 14.13 4.51 -2.28
N HIS A 12 13.32 5.57 -2.43
CA HIS A 12 11.91 5.53 -2.09
C HIS A 12 11.19 4.42 -2.86
N ARG A 13 10.32 3.68 -2.16
CA ARG A 13 9.49 2.66 -2.80
C ARG A 13 8.55 3.34 -3.77
N THR A 14 8.35 2.74 -4.92
CA THR A 14 7.41 3.21 -5.94
C THR A 14 6.31 2.18 -6.15
N MET A 15 5.29 2.54 -6.93
CA MET A 15 4.19 1.64 -7.27
C MET A 15 4.66 0.28 -7.83
N THR A 16 5.79 0.23 -8.55
CA THR A 16 6.33 -1.03 -9.11
C THR A 16 6.89 -1.98 -8.05
N ASN A 17 7.25 -1.47 -6.87
CA ASN A 17 7.66 -2.29 -5.73
C ASN A 17 6.46 -2.97 -5.04
N VAL A 18 5.25 -2.46 -5.27
CA VAL A 18 4.04 -2.83 -4.54
C VAL A 18 3.04 -3.57 -5.42
N VAL A 19 2.99 -3.24 -6.70
CA VAL A 19 2.00 -3.75 -7.65
C VAL A 19 2.66 -4.69 -8.64
N SER A 20 2.09 -5.88 -8.81
CA SER A 20 2.54 -6.89 -9.78
C SER A 20 1.81 -6.78 -11.11
N TYR A 21 0.53 -6.40 -11.08
CA TYR A 21 -0.31 -6.26 -12.27
C TYR A 21 -1.36 -5.16 -12.08
N VAL A 22 -1.64 -4.44 -13.16
CA VAL A 22 -2.74 -3.47 -13.26
C VAL A 22 -3.46 -3.67 -14.58
N GLY A 23 -4.78 -3.84 -14.54
CA GLY A 23 -5.62 -3.87 -15.72
C GLY A 23 -5.75 -2.50 -16.37
N ASP A 24 -6.25 -1.50 -15.63
CA ASP A 24 -6.33 -0.10 -16.06
C ASP A 24 -5.90 0.84 -14.92
N PHE A 25 -4.85 1.62 -15.16
CA PHE A 25 -4.28 2.54 -14.17
C PHE A 25 -5.24 3.67 -13.76
N MET A 26 -6.22 4.01 -14.59
CA MET A 26 -7.16 5.10 -14.32
C MET A 26 -8.32 4.68 -13.42
N THR A 27 -8.65 3.38 -13.37
CA THR A 27 -9.75 2.84 -12.57
C THR A 27 -9.30 2.38 -11.18
N VAL A 28 -8.02 2.04 -11.04
CA VAL A 28 -7.43 1.53 -9.79
C VAL A 28 -6.90 2.62 -8.85
N LYS A 29 -6.62 3.81 -9.39
CA LYS A 29 -6.08 4.95 -8.63
C LYS A 29 -7.21 5.88 -8.21
N ARG A 30 -7.28 6.19 -6.91
CA ARG A 30 -8.24 7.13 -6.36
C ARG A 30 -7.50 8.19 -5.55
N THR A 31 -7.76 9.46 -5.84
CA THR A 31 -7.21 10.56 -5.05
C THR A 31 -8.13 10.83 -3.88
N ARG A 32 -7.59 10.77 -2.66
CA ARG A 32 -8.33 11.00 -1.42
C ARG A 32 -7.68 12.12 -0.61
N LEU A 33 -8.51 12.98 -0.02
CA LEU A 33 -8.07 13.96 0.96
C LEU A 33 -8.04 13.32 2.36
N PHE A 34 -6.88 13.35 3.00
CA PHE A 34 -6.70 13.05 4.41
C PHE A 34 -6.58 14.37 5.18
N ALA A 35 -7.52 14.60 6.10
CA ALA A 35 -7.54 15.81 6.92
C ALA A 35 -6.26 15.93 7.76
N ASN A 36 -5.77 14.81 8.27
CA ASN A 36 -4.51 14.72 8.98
C ASN A 36 -3.80 13.40 8.62
N LEU A 37 -2.51 13.48 8.35
CA LEU A 37 -1.64 12.34 8.13
C LEU A 37 -0.63 12.28 9.28
N PRO A 38 -0.75 11.34 10.24
CA PRO A 38 0.03 11.37 11.48
C PRO A 38 1.50 10.97 11.29
N GLN A 39 1.80 10.23 10.23
CA GLN A 39 3.13 9.70 9.93
C GLN A 39 3.41 9.81 8.44
N ASP A 40 4.69 9.83 8.07
CA ASP A 40 5.09 9.71 6.68
C ASP A 40 4.62 8.36 6.11
N VAL A 41 4.18 8.37 4.85
CA VAL A 41 3.75 7.16 4.14
C VAL A 41 4.48 7.04 2.82
N GLU A 42 4.64 5.80 2.37
CA GLU A 42 5.30 5.45 1.11
C GLU A 42 4.43 4.45 0.34
N ALA A 43 4.85 4.12 -0.87
CA ALA A 43 4.16 3.12 -1.67
C ALA A 43 4.06 1.79 -0.89
N GLY A 44 2.83 1.29 -0.76
CA GLY A 44 2.52 0.04 -0.06
C GLY A 44 2.20 0.20 1.42
N SER A 45 2.32 1.40 1.99
CA SER A 45 1.72 1.71 3.28
C SER A 45 0.20 1.54 3.19
N ILE A 46 -0.38 0.83 4.15
CA ILE A 46 -1.82 0.66 4.29
C ILE A 46 -2.28 1.57 5.42
N VAL A 47 -3.21 2.46 5.10
CA VAL A 47 -3.79 3.40 6.06
C VAL A 47 -5.29 3.19 6.19
N ASN A 48 -5.85 3.64 7.31
CA ASN A 48 -7.29 3.69 7.53
C ASN A 48 -7.86 5.05 7.07
N ALA A 49 -9.17 5.24 7.23
CA ALA A 49 -9.86 6.46 6.78
C ALA A 49 -9.35 7.76 7.44
N SER A 50 -8.70 7.66 8.60
CA SER A 50 -8.11 8.79 9.33
C SER A 50 -6.68 9.13 8.89
N GLY A 51 -6.05 8.32 8.03
CA GLY A 51 -4.65 8.48 7.61
C GLY A 51 -3.64 7.80 8.52
N ALA A 52 -4.05 7.23 9.65
CA ALA A 52 -3.18 6.40 10.50
C ALA A 52 -2.88 5.05 9.82
N LEU A 53 -1.74 4.43 10.16
CA LEU A 53 -1.42 3.08 9.70
C LEU A 53 -2.52 2.10 10.11
N PHE A 54 -2.85 1.18 9.20
CA PHE A 54 -3.95 0.24 9.36
C PHE A 54 -3.66 -0.77 10.47
N THR A 55 -4.66 -1.04 11.31
CA THR A 55 -4.63 -1.97 12.44
C THR A 55 -5.69 -3.06 12.26
N SER A 56 -5.64 -4.13 13.05
CA SER A 56 -6.63 -5.21 12.98
C SER A 56 -8.05 -4.80 13.37
N SER A 57 -8.25 -3.62 13.98
CA SER A 57 -9.57 -3.07 14.29
C SER A 57 -10.20 -2.26 13.14
N ASP A 58 -9.42 -1.94 12.10
CA ASP A 58 -9.90 -1.17 10.96
C ASP A 58 -10.62 -2.07 9.93
N THR A 59 -11.50 -1.48 9.12
CA THR A 59 -12.36 -2.23 8.19
C THR A 59 -12.17 -1.89 6.72
N ASN A 60 -11.56 -0.74 6.41
CA ASN A 60 -11.38 -0.26 5.04
C ASN A 60 -9.90 0.06 4.78
N PRO A 61 -9.14 -0.86 4.17
CA PRO A 61 -7.73 -0.63 3.88
C PRO A 61 -7.60 0.30 2.67
N TYR A 62 -6.83 1.37 2.83
CA TYR A 62 -6.38 2.22 1.73
C TYR A 62 -4.89 1.97 1.48
N VAL A 63 -4.54 1.45 0.31
CA VAL A 63 -3.13 1.18 -0.02
C VAL A 63 -2.56 2.40 -0.75
N VAL A 64 -1.52 3.01 -0.19
CA VAL A 64 -0.84 4.16 -0.79
C VAL A 64 -0.08 3.72 -2.04
N LEU A 65 -0.27 4.44 -3.14
CA LEU A 65 0.36 4.17 -4.43
C LEU A 65 1.42 5.22 -4.82
N GLU A 66 1.58 6.26 -4.02
CA GLU A 66 2.56 7.33 -4.24
C GLU A 66 3.92 6.98 -3.63
N PRO A 67 5.03 7.46 -4.21
CA PRO A 67 6.36 7.09 -3.73
C PRO A 67 6.62 7.50 -2.28
N PHE A 68 6.23 8.72 -1.92
CA PHE A 68 6.40 9.26 -0.58
C PHE A 68 5.45 10.45 -0.36
N VAL A 69 4.79 10.49 0.79
CA VAL A 69 4.01 11.63 1.26
C VAL A 69 4.37 11.89 2.71
N SER A 70 4.84 13.10 2.99
CA SER A 70 5.18 13.51 4.35
C SER A 70 3.93 13.72 5.20
N ALA A 71 4.06 13.48 6.51
CA ALA A 71 3.06 13.79 7.52
C ALA A 71 2.58 15.25 7.43
N GLY A 72 1.38 15.50 7.94
CA GLY A 72 0.77 16.82 8.03
C GLY A 72 -0.70 16.85 7.64
N SER A 73 -1.28 18.05 7.61
CA SER A 73 -2.71 18.24 7.39
C SER A 73 -3.07 18.42 5.91
N ASN A 74 -4.33 18.10 5.57
CA ASN A 74 -4.95 18.33 4.27
C ASN A 74 -4.12 17.77 3.09
N LYS A 75 -3.70 16.51 3.19
CA LYS A 75 -2.91 15.83 2.16
C LYS A 75 -3.82 15.13 1.17
N TYR A 76 -3.65 15.41 -0.12
CA TYR A 76 -4.21 14.58 -1.19
C TYR A 76 -3.24 13.45 -1.49
N ILE A 77 -3.72 12.21 -1.43
CA ILE A 77 -2.90 11.01 -1.64
C ILE A 77 -3.61 10.12 -2.65
N VAL A 78 -2.85 9.58 -3.61
CA VAL A 78 -3.35 8.53 -4.50
C VAL A 78 -3.28 7.17 -3.80
N VAL A 79 -4.44 6.55 -3.63
CA VAL A 79 -4.61 5.26 -2.97
C VAL A 79 -5.39 4.29 -3.85
N HIS A 80 -5.23 3.00 -3.60
CA HIS A 80 -6.23 1.99 -3.91
C HIS A 80 -7.29 1.98 -2.79
N GLU A 81 -8.56 1.89 -3.14
CA GLU A 81 -9.67 1.75 -2.18
C GLU A 81 -10.67 0.70 -2.62
N THR A 82 -11.53 0.25 -1.70
CA THR A 82 -12.59 -0.71 -1.98
C THR A 82 -13.44 -0.29 -3.18
N GLY A 83 -13.61 -1.20 -4.14
CA GLY A 83 -14.40 -0.97 -5.37
C GLY A 83 -13.55 -0.58 -6.59
N ALA A 84 -12.27 -0.25 -6.40
CA ALA A 84 -11.28 -0.31 -7.48
C ALA A 84 -10.92 -1.79 -7.75
N ALA A 85 -11.00 -2.22 -9.01
CA ALA A 85 -10.76 -3.62 -9.41
C ALA A 85 -9.70 -3.68 -10.52
N GLY A 86 -9.06 -4.84 -10.65
CA GLY A 86 -8.03 -5.09 -11.67
C GLY A 86 -6.63 -4.73 -11.19
N LEU A 87 -6.31 -4.95 -9.91
CA LEU A 87 -4.99 -4.64 -9.35
C LEU A 87 -4.50 -5.78 -8.46
N PHE A 88 -3.27 -6.23 -8.72
CA PHE A 88 -2.61 -7.26 -7.91
C PHE A 88 -1.44 -6.68 -7.13
N PHE A 89 -1.41 -6.93 -5.83
CA PHE A 89 -0.37 -6.49 -4.92
C PHE A 89 0.69 -7.57 -4.72
N LYS A 90 1.92 -7.15 -4.46
CA LYS A 90 3.00 -7.98 -3.93
C LYS A 90 2.91 -7.91 -2.40
N ALA A 91 2.77 -9.04 -1.71
CA ALA A 91 2.61 -9.07 -0.26
C ALA A 91 3.81 -8.43 0.47
N GLU A 92 5.04 -8.66 -0.01
CA GLU A 92 6.29 -8.03 0.46
C GLU A 92 6.31 -6.51 0.24
N GLY A 93 5.46 -6.05 -0.67
CA GLY A 93 5.17 -4.65 -0.97
C GLY A 93 4.42 -3.94 0.16
N LEU A 94 3.66 -4.67 0.96
CA LEU A 94 2.64 -4.10 1.84
C LEU A 94 3.14 -3.92 3.28
N LYS A 95 2.73 -2.82 3.91
CA LYS A 95 3.07 -2.47 5.30
C LYS A 95 1.87 -1.90 6.02
N ALA A 96 1.58 -2.39 7.22
CA ALA A 96 0.54 -1.88 8.11
C ALA A 96 1.17 -1.41 9.44
N ALA A 97 0.35 -1.10 10.45
CA ALA A 97 0.85 -0.69 11.76
C ALA A 97 1.65 -1.79 12.46
N ASP A 98 1.20 -3.05 12.33
CA ASP A 98 1.83 -4.24 12.88
C ASP A 98 1.48 -5.48 12.04
N ALA A 99 2.00 -6.65 12.44
CA ALA A 99 1.75 -7.91 11.74
C ALA A 99 0.26 -8.31 11.73
N ALA A 100 -0.48 -8.04 12.80
CA ALA A 100 -1.90 -8.38 12.89
C ALA A 100 -2.74 -7.50 11.96
N GLY A 101 -2.44 -6.20 11.90
CA GLY A 101 -3.02 -5.25 10.96
C GLY A 101 -2.69 -5.60 9.51
N LEU A 102 -1.48 -6.08 9.22
CA LEU A 102 -1.12 -6.52 7.88
C LEU A 102 -1.93 -7.75 7.45
N THR A 103 -2.05 -8.77 8.31
CA THR A 103 -2.87 -9.95 8.03
C THR A 103 -4.34 -9.58 7.83
N ALA A 104 -4.90 -8.71 8.68
CA ALA A 104 -6.27 -8.24 8.54
C ALA A 104 -6.50 -7.45 7.24
N ALA A 105 -5.57 -6.57 6.88
CA ALA A 105 -5.65 -5.80 5.64
C ALA A 105 -5.59 -6.70 4.40
N ILE A 106 -4.69 -7.68 4.37
CA ILE A 106 -4.60 -8.64 3.25
C ILE A 106 -5.91 -9.41 3.09
N ALA A 107 -6.48 -9.92 4.18
CA ALA A 107 -7.76 -10.62 4.13
C ALA A 107 -8.89 -9.74 3.57
N LEU A 108 -8.92 -8.45 3.93
CA LEU A 108 -9.89 -7.49 3.42
C LEU A 108 -9.65 -7.14 1.95
N LEU A 109 -8.39 -7.08 1.49
CA LEU A 109 -8.03 -6.83 0.09
C LEU A 109 -8.37 -8.04 -0.80
N ASP A 110 -8.04 -9.26 -0.37
CA ASP A 110 -8.36 -10.50 -1.11
C ASP A 110 -9.88 -10.78 -1.19
N ALA A 111 -10.65 -10.23 -0.26
CA ALA A 111 -12.11 -10.27 -0.33
C ALA A 111 -12.70 -9.33 -1.41
N GLN A 112 -11.91 -8.39 -1.96
CA GLN A 112 -12.40 -7.45 -2.96
C GLN A 112 -12.41 -8.10 -4.35
N PRO A 113 -13.52 -7.97 -5.11
CA PRO A 113 -13.58 -8.48 -6.48
C PRO A 113 -12.51 -7.85 -7.38
N GLY A 114 -11.70 -8.69 -8.03
CA GLY A 114 -10.67 -8.23 -8.98
C GLY A 114 -9.41 -7.68 -8.33
N VAL A 115 -9.22 -7.88 -7.02
CA VAL A 115 -7.98 -7.61 -6.29
C VAL A 115 -7.36 -8.93 -5.87
N GLN A 116 -6.04 -9.03 -5.89
CA GLN A 116 -5.32 -10.20 -5.40
C GLN A 116 -4.02 -9.79 -4.72
N VAL A 117 -3.71 -10.38 -3.57
CA VAL A 117 -2.39 -10.26 -2.93
C VAL A 117 -1.56 -11.49 -3.28
N MET A 118 -0.46 -11.27 -4.01
CA MET A 118 0.47 -12.31 -4.44
C MET A 118 1.62 -12.43 -3.45
N PHE A 119 1.94 -13.66 -3.06
CA PHE A 119 3.11 -13.97 -2.24
C PHE A 119 4.22 -14.51 -3.14
N THR A 120 5.46 -14.06 -2.94
CA THR A 120 6.63 -14.53 -3.72
C THR A 120 6.92 -16.02 -3.50
N VAL A 121 6.34 -16.65 -2.47
CA VAL A 121 6.57 -18.07 -2.14
C VAL A 121 5.25 -18.82 -2.26
N ASN A 122 5.10 -19.53 -3.38
CA ASN A 122 4.52 -20.88 -3.50
C ASN A 122 4.38 -21.21 -4.99
N ILE A 123 5.52 -21.48 -5.65
CA ILE A 123 5.49 -22.42 -6.77
C ILE A 123 5.41 -23.79 -6.09
N PRO A 124 4.31 -24.54 -6.21
CA PRO A 124 4.29 -25.92 -5.75
C PRO A 124 5.34 -26.65 -6.56
N THR A 125 6.42 -27.09 -5.91
CA THR A 125 7.33 -28.08 -6.50
C THR A 125 6.62 -29.42 -6.38
N THR A 126 5.76 -29.72 -7.35
CA THR A 126 5.30 -31.08 -7.65
C THR A 126 5.89 -31.52 -8.97
#